data_AF-A0A858PZH1-F1
#
_entry.id   AF-A0A858PZH1-F1
#
_cell.length_a   1.000
_cell.length_b   1.000
_cell.length_c   1.000
_cell.angle_alpha   90.00
_cell.angle_beta   90.00
_cell.angle_gamma   90.00
#
_symmetry.space_group_name_H-M   'P 1'
#
loop_
_entity.id
_entity.type
_entity.pdbx_description
1 polymer ?
#
loop_
_entity_poly.entity_id
_entity_poly.type
_entity_poly.pdbx_seq_one_letter_code
_entity_poly.pdbx_strand_id
1 'polypeptide(L)' 'MSHDADSGKVVACSGADDKGLFFGHPQVYVKIPPGESVPCPYCGKILS' A
#
# COMPACT_ATOMS: atom_id res chain seq x y z
N MET A 1 -11.84 -28.69 2.62
CA MET A 1 -12.15 -27.32 2.18
C MET A 1 -10.82 -26.59 2.10
N SER A 2 -10.29 -26.44 0.89
CA SER A 2 -9.02 -25.77 0.60
C SER A 2 -9.07 -24.35 1.17
N HIS A 3 -8.23 -24.04 2.15
CA HIS A 3 -7.98 -22.66 2.55
C HIS A 3 -6.80 -22.20 1.71
N ASP A 4 -7.14 -21.73 0.51
CA ASP A 4 -6.22 -21.15 -0.44
C ASP A 4 -5.40 -20.03 0.21
N ALA A 5 -4.09 -20.12 0.00
CA ALA A 5 -3.08 -19.20 0.49
C ALA A 5 -3.25 -17.82 -0.15
N ASP A 6 -4.13 -16.99 0.40
CA ASP A 6 -4.10 -15.54 0.17
C ASP A 6 -2.94 -14.96 0.99
N SER A 7 -1.71 -15.17 0.50
CA SER A 7 -0.48 -14.62 1.09
C SER A 7 -0.25 -13.18 0.60
N GLY A 8 -1.30 -12.35 0.61
CA GLY A 8 -1.14 -10.92 0.35
C GLY A 8 -0.41 -10.24 1.51
N LYS A 9 0.43 -9.23 1.21
CA LYS A 9 1.07 -8.40 2.25
C LYS A 9 0.32 -7.09 2.45
N VAL A 10 0.30 -6.59 3.67
CA VAL A 10 -0.30 -5.29 3.99
C VAL A 10 0.80 -4.24 4.08
N VAL A 11 0.66 -3.16 3.32
CA VAL A 11 1.60 -2.03 3.30
C VAL A 11 0.89 -0.77 3.79
N ALA A 12 1.56 0.02 4.61
CA ALA A 12 1.08 1.32 5.05
C ALA A 12 1.58 2.42 4.11
N CYS A 13 0.70 3.35 3.74
CA CYS A 13 1.04 4.54 2.98
C CYS A 13 0.43 5.77 3.64
N SER A 14 1.24 6.78 3.94
CA SER A 14 0.81 8.07 4.51
C SER A 14 1.00 9.23 3.53
N GLY A 15 1.47 8.98 2.31
CA GLY A 15 1.77 10.02 1.32
C GLY A 15 2.86 11.02 1.75
N ALA A 16 3.52 10.81 2.89
CA ALA A 16 4.65 11.64 3.31
C ALA A 16 5.83 11.39 2.37
N ASP A 17 6.44 12.47 1.90
CA ASP A 17 7.73 12.40 1.23
C ASP A 17 8.86 12.30 2.27
N ASP A 18 10.00 11.73 1.88
CA ASP A 18 11.14 11.55 2.80
C ASP A 18 11.71 12.88 3.34
N LYS A 19 11.28 14.01 2.77
CA LYS A 19 11.68 15.35 3.17
C LYS A 19 10.67 16.02 4.11
N GLY A 20 9.50 15.41 4.37
CA GLY A 20 8.46 15.97 5.24
C GLY A 20 7.92 17.32 4.76
N LEU A 21 8.05 17.61 3.47
CA LEU A 21 7.66 18.90 2.88
C LEU A 21 6.18 18.92 2.49
N PHE A 22 5.56 17.75 2.36
CA PHE A 22 4.15 17.63 2.03
C PHE A 22 3.38 16.98 3.18
N PHE A 23 2.30 17.65 3.62
CA PHE A 23 1.25 16.99 4.39
C PHE A 23 0.63 15.94 3.46
N GLY A 24 1.07 14.70 3.63
CA GLY A 24 0.54 13.56 2.89
C GLY A 24 -0.95 13.33 3.15
N HIS A 25 -1.45 12.16 2.76
CA HIS A 25 -2.83 11.76 3.06
C HIS A 25 -2.88 11.01 4.40
N PRO A 26 -4.07 10.85 5.01
CA PRO A 26 -4.22 9.97 6.17
C PRO A 26 -3.58 8.61 5.92
N GLN A 27 -2.94 8.04 6.94
CA GLN A 27 -2.31 6.73 6.83
C GLN A 27 -3.35 5.68 6.44
N VAL A 28 -3.09 4.99 5.34
CA VAL A 28 -3.94 3.90 4.85
C VAL A 28 -3.16 2.61 4.73
N TYR A 29 -3.89 1.50 4.82
CA TYR A 29 -3.36 0.15 4.71
C TYR A 29 -3.88 -0.47 3.42
N VAL A 30 -2.97 -0.89 2.55
CA VAL A 30 -3.29 -1.49 1.26
C VAL A 30 -2.82 -2.93 1.27
N LYS A 31 -3.73 -3.85 0.91
CA LYS A 31 -3.43 -5.27 0.72
C LYS A 31 -2.90 -5.46 -0.70
N ILE A 32 -1.69 -6.01 -0.81
CA ILE A 32 -1.00 -6.26 -2.07
C ILE A 32 -1.01 -7.77 -2.32
N PRO A 33 -1.63 -8.24 -3.41
CA PRO A 33 -1.56 -9.64 -3.82
C PRO A 33 -0.11 -10.08 -4.10
N PRO A 34 0.23 -11.36 -3.88
CA PRO A 34 1.58 -11.84 -4.13
C PRO A 34 1.98 -11.68 -5.60
N GLY A 35 3.10 -10.99 -5.86
CA GLY A 35 3.63 -10.76 -7.21
C GLY A 35 3.00 -9.58 -7.95
N GLU A 36 2.09 -8.84 -7.31
CA GLU A 36 1.47 -7.65 -7.89
C GLU A 36 2.01 -6.35 -7.27
N SER A 37 1.78 -5.24 -7.96
CA SER A 37 2.00 -3.90 -7.41
C SER A 37 0.73 -3.08 -7.59
N VAL A 38 0.29 -2.45 -6.51
CA VAL A 38 -1.00 -1.76 -6.44
C VAL A 38 -0.75 -0.27 -6.19
N PRO A 39 -1.38 0.65 -6.94
CA PRO A 39 -1.24 2.06 -6.66
C PRO A 39 -1.94 2.43 -5.36
N CYS A 40 -1.32 3.30 -4.56
CA CYS A 40 -1.99 3.94 -3.43
C CYS A 40 -3.18 4.76 -3.95
N PRO A 41 -4.40 4.60 -3.41
CA PRO A 41 -5.60 5.26 -3.93
C PRO A 41 -5.60 6.80 -3.75
N TYR A 42 -4.68 7.35 -2.95
CA TYR A 42 -4.63 8.78 -2.66
C TYR A 42 -3.52 9.49 -3.43
N CYS A 43 -2.28 8.98 -3.37
CA CYS A 43 -1.11 9.62 -3.98
C CYS A 43 -0.64 8.94 -5.27
N GLY A 44 -1.25 7.81 -5.66
CA GLY A 44 -0.85 7.05 -6.85
C GLY A 44 0.51 6.35 -6.72
N LYS A 45 1.18 6.43 -5.56
CA LYS A 45 2.46 5.74 -5.30
C LYS A 45 2.29 4.24 -5.51
N ILE A 46 3.12 3.63 -6.36
CA ILE A 46 3.11 2.19 -6.58
C ILE A 46 3.62 1.49 -5.32
N LEU A 47 2.77 0.68 -4.71
CA LEU A 47 3.09 -0.13 -3.54
C LEU A 47 3.33 -1.56 -4.02
N SER A 48 4.43 -2.16 -3.58
CA SER A 48 4.86 -3.49 -4.00
C SER A 48 5.35 -4.30 -2.84
#